data_AF-A0A851IUS0-F1
#
_entry.id   AF-A0A851IUS0-F1
#
_cell.length_a   1.000
_cell.length_b   1.000
_cell.length_c   1.000
_cell.angle_alpha   90.00
_cell.angle_beta   90.00
_cell.angle_gamma   90.00
#
_symmetry.space_group_name_H-M   'P 1'
#
loop_
_entity.id
_entity.type
_entity.pdbx_description
1 polymer ?
#
loop_
_entity_poly.entity_id
_entity_poly.type
_entity_poly.pdbx_seq_one_letter_code
_entity_poly.pdbx_strand_id
1 'polypeptide(L)'
;GPDFGYVHKEPLFEAVASLDSFGNVEVSPPVSVAGKEYPLGRILIGSSFPASAGRRMTRLVRDFLYAQRVQAPVELYSDWLAVGNVNEFVTFVPTSDKKRFRMLLASPAACYRLFREKQKEGQGEATMFKGKGTALDTKRVTINKVLSNDILAQQNQYVQRCIDWNRDILKKELGLLEEDIIDLPALFKLDKQGKAVPYFPNTVTMMVLARDLGIPKPFGPVAGGECCLERRIRALLEPLGLCCRFLEDVASYHGSLGEVRCGTSVQRRPFAFKWWHFMP
;
A
#
# COMPACT_ATOMS: atom_id res chain seq x y z
N GLY A 1 -5.40 -7.50 -29.24
CA GLY A 1 -5.08 -8.70 -30.06
C GLY A 1 -6.26 -9.64 -30.07
N PRO A 2 -6.17 -10.83 -30.67
CA PRO A 2 -7.18 -11.87 -30.49
C PRO A 2 -7.44 -12.10 -29.00
N ASP A 3 -8.71 -12.06 -28.59
CA ASP A 3 -9.18 -12.22 -27.20
C ASP A 3 -8.51 -11.31 -26.16
N PHE A 4 -7.97 -10.17 -26.59
CA PHE A 4 -7.37 -9.16 -25.71
C PHE A 4 -7.85 -7.76 -26.09
N GLY A 5 -8.90 -7.31 -25.40
CA GLY A 5 -9.53 -6.01 -25.62
C GLY A 5 -8.66 -4.83 -25.20
N TYR A 6 -8.96 -3.65 -25.74
CA TYR A 6 -8.30 -2.40 -25.42
C TYR A 6 -9.35 -1.31 -25.20
N VAL A 7 -9.16 -0.50 -24.17
CA VAL A 7 -9.97 0.69 -23.91
C VAL A 7 -9.08 1.80 -23.38
N HIS A 8 -9.32 3.01 -23.85
CA HIS A 8 -8.58 4.21 -23.44
C HIS A 8 -9.54 5.39 -23.27
N LYS A 9 -9.16 6.32 -22.38
CA LYS A 9 -9.87 7.56 -22.10
C LYS A 9 -8.84 8.68 -22.03
N GLU A 10 -9.00 9.67 -22.90
CA GLU A 10 -8.10 10.82 -23.01
C GLU A 10 -8.88 12.10 -22.70
N PRO A 11 -8.52 12.84 -21.64
CA PRO A 11 -9.18 14.09 -21.31
C PRO A 11 -8.84 15.18 -22.33
N LEU A 12 -9.85 15.90 -22.82
CA LEU A 12 -9.65 16.97 -23.82
C LEU A 12 -9.15 18.29 -23.23
N PHE A 13 -9.57 18.60 -21.98
CA PHE A 13 -9.33 19.91 -21.36
C PHE A 13 -8.74 19.83 -19.95
N GLU A 14 -8.79 18.66 -19.31
CA GLU A 14 -8.29 18.44 -17.96
C GLU A 14 -6.85 17.92 -18.03
N ALA A 15 -5.94 18.53 -17.27
CA ALA A 15 -4.55 18.08 -17.23
C ALA A 15 -4.43 16.74 -16.50
N VAL A 16 -3.69 15.80 -17.09
CA VAL A 16 -3.37 14.51 -16.47
C VAL A 16 -2.42 14.72 -15.29
N ALA A 17 -2.74 14.10 -14.16
CA ALA A 17 -1.92 14.13 -12.96
C ALA A 17 -1.36 12.73 -12.63
N SER A 18 -0.44 12.66 -11.67
CA SER A 18 0.10 11.38 -11.17
C SER A 18 -1.01 10.41 -10.73
N LEU A 19 -2.12 10.94 -10.20
CA LEU A 19 -3.29 10.18 -9.75
C LEU A 19 -4.08 9.50 -10.89
N ASP A 20 -3.83 9.84 -12.16
CA ASP A 20 -4.41 9.12 -13.32
C ASP A 20 -3.65 7.81 -13.64
N SER A 21 -2.49 7.59 -13.00
CA SER A 21 -1.75 6.32 -13.12
C SER A 21 -2.53 5.17 -12.51
N PHE A 22 -2.48 3.97 -13.11
CA PHE A 22 -3.24 2.82 -12.63
C PHE A 22 -2.71 2.19 -11.34
N GLY A 23 -1.57 2.62 -10.81
CA GLY A 23 -1.24 2.36 -9.40
C GLY A 23 -2.24 3.00 -8.43
N ASN A 24 -2.99 4.00 -8.88
CA ASN A 24 -4.06 4.66 -8.15
C ASN A 24 -5.45 4.05 -8.39
N VAL A 25 -5.54 2.92 -9.12
CA VAL A 25 -6.79 2.19 -9.37
C VAL A 25 -6.62 0.75 -8.90
N GLU A 26 -7.25 0.42 -7.77
CA GLU A 26 -7.24 -0.93 -7.20
C GLU A 26 -8.67 -1.45 -7.06
N VAL A 27 -8.83 -2.69 -6.62
CA VAL A 27 -10.15 -3.28 -6.35
C VAL A 27 -10.10 -4.16 -5.11
N SER A 28 -11.11 -4.03 -4.24
CA SER A 28 -11.24 -4.89 -3.07
C SER A 28 -11.67 -6.32 -3.45
N PRO A 29 -11.45 -7.30 -2.57
CA PRO A 29 -12.15 -8.58 -2.65
C PRO A 29 -13.67 -8.41 -2.55
N PRO A 30 -14.46 -9.46 -2.85
CA PRO A 30 -15.90 -9.45 -2.59
C PRO A 30 -16.22 -9.17 -1.12
N VAL A 31 -17.20 -8.29 -0.87
CA VAL A 31 -17.58 -7.85 0.47
C VAL A 31 -19.09 -7.70 0.60
N SER A 32 -19.58 -7.71 1.84
CA SER A 32 -20.96 -7.38 2.17
C SER A 32 -20.98 -6.24 3.18
N VAL A 33 -21.76 -5.19 2.89
CA VAL A 33 -21.77 -3.93 3.64
C VAL A 33 -23.20 -3.57 3.97
N ALA A 34 -23.54 -3.54 5.26
CA ALA A 34 -24.88 -3.21 5.74
C ALA A 34 -26.02 -3.96 5.01
N GLY A 35 -25.82 -5.26 4.71
CA GLY A 35 -26.79 -6.11 4.01
C GLY A 35 -26.73 -6.04 2.48
N LYS A 36 -25.93 -5.15 1.89
CA LYS A 36 -25.68 -5.10 0.44
C LYS A 36 -24.43 -5.90 0.08
N GLU A 37 -24.58 -6.86 -0.83
CA GLU A 37 -23.45 -7.65 -1.35
C GLU A 37 -22.76 -6.93 -2.51
N TYR A 38 -21.43 -7.01 -2.56
CA TYR A 38 -20.59 -6.57 -3.67
C TYR A 38 -19.77 -7.77 -4.15
N PRO A 39 -20.36 -8.67 -4.95
CA PRO A 39 -19.77 -9.97 -5.29
C PRO A 39 -18.53 -9.88 -6.19
N LEU A 40 -18.29 -8.71 -6.79
CA LEU A 40 -17.12 -8.40 -7.63
C LEU A 40 -16.14 -7.44 -6.93
N GLY A 41 -16.35 -7.21 -5.63
CA GLY A 41 -15.65 -6.19 -4.87
C GLY A 41 -16.05 -4.76 -5.25
N ARG A 42 -15.27 -3.80 -4.76
CA ARG A 42 -15.44 -2.37 -5.04
C ARG A 42 -14.13 -1.78 -5.53
N ILE A 43 -14.18 -0.98 -6.59
CA ILE A 43 -13.03 -0.22 -7.10
C ILE A 43 -12.60 0.79 -6.04
N LEU A 44 -11.30 0.93 -5.84
CA LEU A 44 -10.67 1.89 -4.94
C LEU A 44 -9.83 2.86 -5.77
N ILE A 45 -10.13 4.16 -5.69
CA ILE A 45 -9.39 5.20 -6.38
C ILE A 45 -8.90 6.27 -5.41
N GLY A 46 -7.67 6.73 -5.57
CA GLY A 46 -7.12 7.79 -4.73
C GLY A 46 -7.53 9.18 -5.20
N SER A 47 -7.73 10.07 -4.23
CA SER A 47 -8.30 11.41 -4.37
C SER A 47 -7.72 12.35 -3.32
N SER A 48 -8.20 13.59 -3.34
CA SER A 48 -7.93 14.64 -2.35
C SER A 48 -9.18 14.94 -1.52
N PHE A 49 -9.05 15.74 -0.45
CA PHE A 49 -10.23 16.16 0.32
C PHE A 49 -11.12 17.10 -0.52
N PRO A 50 -12.47 17.02 -0.40
CA PRO A 50 -13.39 17.80 -1.24
C PRO A 50 -13.15 19.32 -1.25
N ALA A 51 -12.66 19.89 -0.15
CA ALA A 51 -12.38 21.33 -0.02
C ALA A 51 -10.92 21.70 -0.34
N SER A 52 -10.07 20.74 -0.72
CA SER A 52 -8.67 20.99 -1.05
C SER A 52 -8.51 21.19 -2.56
N ALA A 53 -7.64 22.11 -2.97
CA ALA A 53 -7.13 22.20 -4.34
C ALA A 53 -6.13 21.07 -4.66
N GLY A 54 -6.32 19.88 -4.07
CA GLY A 54 -5.44 18.73 -4.21
C GLY A 54 -5.69 17.97 -5.50
N ARG A 55 -4.72 17.13 -5.89
CA ARG A 55 -4.83 16.32 -7.12
C ARG A 55 -6.01 15.36 -7.02
N ARG A 56 -6.61 15.05 -8.16
CA ARG A 56 -7.65 14.03 -8.30
C ARG A 56 -7.52 13.38 -9.67
N MET A 57 -7.91 12.12 -9.76
CA MET A 57 -8.07 11.46 -11.05
C MET A 57 -9.04 12.25 -11.93
N THR A 58 -8.72 12.36 -13.21
CA THR A 58 -9.53 13.07 -14.19
C THR A 58 -10.98 12.64 -14.14
N ARG A 59 -11.89 13.60 -14.33
CA ARG A 59 -13.32 13.33 -14.32
C ARG A 59 -13.70 12.29 -15.36
N LEU A 60 -13.08 12.33 -16.54
CA LEU A 60 -13.36 11.38 -17.61
C LEU A 60 -13.13 9.92 -17.19
N VAL A 61 -12.00 9.64 -16.51
CA VAL A 61 -11.68 8.29 -16.04
C VAL A 61 -12.60 7.90 -14.88
N ARG A 62 -12.87 8.82 -13.94
CA ARG A 62 -13.82 8.56 -12.85
C ARG A 62 -15.20 8.22 -13.39
N ASP A 63 -15.76 9.05 -14.27
CA ASP A 63 -17.09 8.85 -14.85
C ASP A 63 -17.15 7.51 -15.61
N PHE A 64 -16.07 7.13 -16.31
CA PHE A 64 -15.96 5.81 -16.93
C PHE A 64 -16.05 4.67 -15.92
N LEU A 65 -15.31 4.72 -14.80
CA LEU A 65 -15.34 3.70 -13.75
C LEU A 65 -16.71 3.62 -13.07
N TYR A 66 -17.32 4.75 -12.72
CA TYR A 66 -18.66 4.80 -12.14
C TYR A 66 -19.73 4.26 -13.11
N ALA A 67 -19.60 4.52 -14.41
CA ALA A 67 -20.52 4.02 -15.43
C ALA A 67 -20.53 2.49 -15.57
N GLN A 68 -19.49 1.79 -15.08
CA GLN A 68 -19.45 0.31 -15.11
C GLN A 68 -20.41 -0.33 -14.09
N ARG A 69 -20.82 0.42 -13.05
CA ARG A 69 -21.81 0.07 -12.00
C ARG A 69 -21.46 -1.11 -11.09
N VAL A 70 -20.99 -2.23 -11.64
CA VAL A 70 -20.91 -3.53 -10.96
C VAL A 70 -19.80 -3.65 -9.90
N GLN A 71 -18.92 -2.64 -9.81
CA GLN A 71 -17.86 -2.54 -8.79
C GLN A 71 -17.88 -1.19 -8.06
N ALA A 72 -19.03 -0.50 -8.03
CA ALA A 72 -19.34 0.71 -7.25
C ALA A 72 -18.13 1.40 -6.56
N PRO A 73 -17.40 2.28 -7.27
CA PRO A 73 -16.14 2.85 -6.80
C PRO A 73 -16.22 3.55 -5.42
N VAL A 74 -15.09 3.56 -4.72
CA VAL A 74 -14.84 4.28 -3.46
C VAL A 74 -13.62 5.17 -3.63
N GLU A 75 -13.75 6.45 -3.27
CA GLU A 75 -12.62 7.37 -3.27
C GLU A 75 -11.90 7.33 -1.91
N LEU A 76 -10.58 7.15 -1.96
CA LEU A 76 -9.66 7.15 -0.83
C LEU A 76 -8.83 8.44 -0.83
N TYR A 77 -8.27 8.81 0.32
CA TYR A 77 -7.35 9.93 0.43
C TYR A 77 -5.92 9.47 0.13
N SER A 78 -5.40 9.75 -1.07
CA SER A 78 -4.04 9.41 -1.48
C SER A 78 -3.17 10.63 -1.76
N ASP A 79 -3.77 11.83 -1.89
CA ASP A 79 -3.02 13.03 -2.27
C ASP A 79 -1.96 13.44 -1.25
N TRP A 80 -1.91 12.86 -0.05
CA TRP A 80 -0.80 13.05 0.90
C TRP A 80 0.53 12.41 0.46
N LEU A 81 0.52 11.47 -0.48
CA LEU A 81 1.72 10.84 -1.06
C LEU A 81 2.26 11.65 -2.24
N ALA A 82 3.58 11.62 -2.46
CA ALA A 82 4.20 12.34 -3.57
C ALA A 82 3.77 11.76 -4.92
N VAL A 83 3.74 10.44 -5.06
CA VAL A 83 3.18 9.76 -6.24
C VAL A 83 1.65 9.79 -6.19
N GLY A 84 1.06 9.49 -5.02
CA GLY A 84 -0.38 9.71 -4.82
C GLY A 84 -1.24 8.49 -5.13
N ASN A 85 -0.67 7.29 -5.08
CA ASN A 85 -1.33 6.05 -5.48
C ASN A 85 -1.85 5.28 -4.26
N VAL A 86 -3.07 4.72 -4.36
CA VAL A 86 -3.64 3.88 -3.28
C VAL A 86 -2.80 2.63 -2.99
N ASN A 87 -2.16 2.06 -4.01
CA ASN A 87 -1.36 0.84 -3.86
C ASN A 87 -0.10 1.03 -2.99
N GLU A 88 0.28 2.29 -2.70
CA GLU A 88 1.37 2.64 -1.80
C GLU A 88 1.00 2.49 -0.32
N PHE A 89 -0.27 2.35 0.05
CA PHE A 89 -0.62 2.23 1.47
C PHE A 89 -1.61 1.13 1.79
N VAL A 90 -2.27 0.53 0.79
CA VAL A 90 -3.20 -0.58 0.99
C VAL A 90 -2.99 -1.71 -0.01
N THR A 91 -3.18 -2.95 0.45
CA THR A 91 -3.37 -4.12 -0.40
C THR A 91 -4.22 -5.19 0.28
N PHE A 92 -4.52 -6.27 -0.44
CA PHE A 92 -5.28 -7.40 0.06
C PHE A 92 -4.53 -8.70 -0.20
N VAL A 93 -4.53 -9.60 0.78
CA VAL A 93 -3.99 -10.95 0.66
C VAL A 93 -5.05 -11.98 0.98
N PRO A 94 -5.04 -13.15 0.32
CA PRO A 94 -6.02 -14.19 0.60
C PRO A 94 -5.72 -14.86 1.93
N THR A 95 -6.76 -15.36 2.59
CA THR A 95 -6.67 -16.19 3.79
C THR A 95 -7.58 -17.39 3.65
N SER A 96 -7.35 -18.40 4.50
CA SER A 96 -8.15 -19.64 4.48
C SER A 96 -9.36 -19.59 5.41
N ASP A 97 -9.48 -18.55 6.23
CA ASP A 97 -10.58 -18.36 7.19
C ASP A 97 -11.86 -17.84 6.53
N LYS A 98 -12.90 -17.61 7.34
CA LYS A 98 -14.25 -17.24 6.85
C LYS A 98 -14.27 -15.97 6.01
N LYS A 99 -13.46 -14.96 6.35
CA LYS A 99 -13.39 -13.69 5.60
C LYS A 99 -12.68 -13.86 4.26
N ARG A 100 -11.82 -14.88 4.11
CA ARG A 100 -11.07 -15.23 2.89
C ARG A 100 -10.02 -14.22 2.45
N PHE A 101 -9.90 -13.09 3.13
CA PHE A 101 -8.82 -12.14 2.92
C PHE A 101 -8.44 -11.39 4.20
N ARG A 102 -7.29 -10.71 4.15
CA ARG A 102 -6.91 -9.63 5.05
C ARG A 102 -6.54 -8.39 4.25
N MET A 103 -6.90 -7.23 4.77
CA MET A 103 -6.41 -5.95 4.29
C MET A 103 -5.08 -5.65 4.97
N LEU A 104 -4.05 -5.36 4.18
CA LEU A 104 -2.76 -4.94 4.68
C LEU A 104 -2.66 -3.42 4.52
N LEU A 105 -2.32 -2.71 5.61
CA LEU A 105 -2.09 -1.27 5.60
C LEU A 105 -0.65 -0.96 5.97
N ALA A 106 -0.04 0.00 5.28
CA ALA A 106 1.21 0.60 5.74
C ALA A 106 1.00 1.26 7.11
N SER A 107 1.95 1.16 8.02
CA SER A 107 1.81 1.73 9.37
C SER A 107 3.14 2.26 9.94
N PRO A 108 3.32 3.59 9.96
CA PRO A 108 4.35 4.24 10.76
C PRO A 108 4.32 3.86 12.24
N ALA A 109 3.13 3.80 12.84
CA ALA A 109 2.99 3.43 14.24
C ALA A 109 3.50 2.01 14.52
N ALA A 110 3.25 1.04 13.63
CA ALA A 110 3.81 -0.31 13.75
C ALA A 110 5.34 -0.32 13.65
N CYS A 111 5.92 0.50 12.76
CA CYS A 111 7.38 0.59 12.63
C CYS A 111 8.04 1.23 13.87
N TYR A 112 7.50 2.33 14.38
CA TYR A 112 8.02 2.97 15.59
C TYR A 112 7.90 2.05 16.82
N ARG A 113 6.80 1.29 16.95
CA ARG A 113 6.67 0.27 18.01
C ARG A 113 7.76 -0.78 17.92
N LEU A 114 7.95 -1.39 16.75
CA LEU A 114 8.99 -2.37 16.52
C LEU A 114 10.40 -1.82 16.83
N PHE A 115 10.69 -0.60 16.38
CA PHE A 115 12.00 0.01 16.62
C PHE A 115 12.25 0.31 18.10
N ARG A 116 11.23 0.76 18.84
CA ARG A 116 11.31 0.93 20.30
C ARG A 116 11.50 -0.39 21.03
N GLU A 117 10.83 -1.46 20.61
CA GLU A 117 11.04 -2.81 21.15
C GLU A 117 12.50 -3.24 20.94
N LYS A 118 13.03 -3.11 19.73
CA LYS A 118 14.42 -3.45 19.42
C LYS A 118 15.45 -2.57 20.15
N GLN A 119 15.15 -1.29 20.35
CA GLN A 119 15.98 -0.42 21.19
C GLN A 119 16.04 -0.94 22.64
N LYS A 120 14.89 -1.33 23.23
CA LYS A 120 14.81 -1.89 24.59
C LYS A 120 15.52 -3.24 24.72
N GLU A 121 15.55 -4.04 23.66
CA GLU A 121 16.33 -5.28 23.57
C GLU A 121 17.85 -5.05 23.41
N GLY A 122 18.34 -3.80 23.47
CA GLY A 122 19.75 -3.47 23.32
C GLY A 122 20.23 -3.38 21.86
N GLN A 123 19.33 -3.44 20.88
CA GLN A 123 19.65 -3.41 19.45
C GLN A 123 19.56 -2.01 18.83
N GLY A 124 19.61 -0.95 19.65
CA GLY A 124 19.49 0.44 19.19
C GLY A 124 20.55 0.86 18.15
N GLU A 125 21.71 0.21 18.14
CA GLU A 125 22.80 0.46 17.19
C GLU A 125 22.71 -0.37 15.90
N ALA A 126 21.70 -1.23 15.75
CA ALA A 126 21.47 -1.99 14.53
C ALA A 126 21.27 -1.05 13.34
N THR A 127 22.00 -1.29 12.25
CA THR A 127 22.05 -0.41 11.08
C THR A 127 21.07 -0.82 9.99
N MET A 128 20.44 0.17 9.36
CA MET A 128 19.61 0.02 8.17
C MET A 128 20.45 0.10 6.88
N PHE A 129 19.85 -0.28 5.76
CA PHE A 129 20.38 -0.13 4.39
C PHE A 129 21.66 -0.90 4.04
N LYS A 130 22.08 -1.81 4.92
CA LYS A 130 23.25 -2.67 4.70
C LYS A 130 23.10 -3.46 3.40
N GLY A 131 24.08 -3.34 2.49
CA GLY A 131 24.13 -4.11 1.25
C GLY A 131 23.24 -3.54 0.13
N LYS A 132 22.74 -2.30 0.28
CA LYS A 132 21.96 -1.62 -0.75
C LYS A 132 22.85 -1.05 -1.87
N GLY A 133 24.17 -0.94 -1.67
CA GLY A 133 25.12 -0.51 -2.72
C GLY A 133 24.96 0.95 -3.18
N THR A 134 24.28 1.79 -2.41
CA THR A 134 23.98 3.21 -2.75
C THR A 134 24.67 4.18 -1.79
N ALA A 135 24.60 5.49 -2.06
CA ALA A 135 25.07 6.52 -1.11
C ALA A 135 24.35 6.50 0.26
N LEU A 136 23.24 5.76 0.42
CA LEU A 136 22.66 5.49 1.74
C LEU A 136 23.42 4.42 2.52
N ASP A 137 24.12 3.50 1.84
CA ASP A 137 24.96 2.45 2.47
C ASP A 137 26.14 3.09 3.23
N THR A 138 26.58 4.30 2.82
CA THR A 138 27.64 5.06 3.49
C THR A 138 27.16 5.86 4.70
N LYS A 139 25.85 6.14 4.82
CA LYS A 139 25.26 6.81 5.99
C LYS A 139 24.85 5.77 7.00
N ARG A 140 25.59 5.68 8.12
CA ARG A 140 25.22 4.82 9.26
C ARG A 140 23.91 5.28 9.90
N VAL A 141 22.78 4.81 9.39
CA VAL A 141 21.43 5.00 9.94
C VAL A 141 21.13 3.86 10.91
N THR A 142 20.93 4.18 12.19
CA THR A 142 20.62 3.21 13.25
C THR A 142 19.20 3.40 13.78
N ILE A 143 18.69 2.41 14.51
CA ILE A 143 17.41 2.53 15.22
C ILE A 143 17.41 3.76 16.14
N ASN A 144 18.48 3.97 16.91
CA ASN A 144 18.63 5.12 17.80
C ASN A 144 18.47 6.45 17.05
N LYS A 145 19.14 6.59 15.88
CA LYS A 145 19.03 7.81 15.06
C LYS A 145 17.64 8.04 14.48
N VAL A 146 16.93 6.98 14.11
CA VAL A 146 15.55 7.10 13.62
C VAL A 146 14.61 7.53 14.75
N LEU A 147 14.75 6.91 15.93
CA LEU A 147 13.90 7.18 17.09
C LEU A 147 14.17 8.56 17.72
N SER A 148 15.39 9.07 17.64
CA SER A 148 15.77 10.40 18.16
C SER A 148 15.52 11.54 17.18
N ASN A 149 14.93 11.28 16.01
CA ASN A 149 14.67 12.31 15.00
C ASN A 149 13.23 12.83 15.14
N ASP A 150 13.06 13.93 15.87
CA ASP A 150 11.76 14.53 16.16
C ASP A 150 11.01 14.98 14.89
N ILE A 151 11.74 15.48 13.89
CA ILE A 151 11.15 15.90 12.61
C ILE A 151 10.55 14.68 11.90
N LEU A 152 11.30 13.59 11.80
CA LEU A 152 10.82 12.35 11.19
C LEU A 152 9.63 11.77 11.96
N ALA A 153 9.64 11.85 13.30
CA ALA A 153 8.54 11.40 14.14
C ALA A 153 7.26 12.22 13.90
N GLN A 154 7.35 13.55 13.84
CA GLN A 154 6.22 14.44 13.54
C GLN A 154 5.64 14.18 12.14
N GLN A 155 6.52 14.02 11.14
CA GLN A 155 6.12 13.67 9.78
C GLN A 155 5.35 12.34 9.74
N ASN A 156 5.84 11.31 10.43
CA ASN A 156 5.20 10.00 10.45
C ASN A 156 3.93 9.96 11.29
N GLN A 157 3.79 10.81 12.31
CA GLN A 157 2.52 11.01 13.01
C GLN A 157 1.46 11.63 12.10
N TYR A 158 1.85 12.61 11.26
CA TYR A 158 0.95 13.13 10.22
C TYR A 158 0.54 12.04 9.22
N VAL A 159 1.51 11.28 8.68
CA VAL A 159 1.24 10.19 7.74
C VAL A 159 0.34 9.12 8.34
N GLN A 160 0.56 8.74 9.60
CA GLN A 160 -0.32 7.78 10.29
C GLN A 160 -1.78 8.29 10.33
N ARG A 161 -2.01 9.58 10.61
CA ARG A 161 -3.37 10.14 10.56
C ARG A 161 -4.00 10.08 9.17
N CYS A 162 -3.21 10.29 8.11
CA CYS A 162 -3.70 10.13 6.73
C CYS A 162 -4.10 8.67 6.44
N ILE A 163 -3.33 7.71 6.93
CA ILE A 163 -3.63 6.28 6.80
C ILE A 163 -4.86 5.90 7.64
N ASP A 164 -4.95 6.38 8.87
CA ASP A 164 -6.08 6.12 9.78
C ASP A 164 -7.40 6.65 9.19
N TRP A 165 -7.37 7.83 8.56
CA TRP A 165 -8.52 8.35 7.83
C TRP A 165 -9.01 7.38 6.74
N ASN A 166 -8.07 6.78 5.98
CA ASN A 166 -8.40 5.77 4.99
C ASN A 166 -8.86 4.46 5.61
N ARG A 167 -8.29 4.06 6.75
CA ARG A 167 -8.71 2.88 7.52
C ARG A 167 -10.20 2.99 7.84
N ASP A 168 -10.65 4.15 8.30
CA ASP A 168 -12.05 4.39 8.64
C ASP A 168 -12.97 4.37 7.41
N ILE A 169 -12.55 4.97 6.29
CA ILE A 169 -13.28 4.86 5.02
C ILE A 169 -13.39 3.40 4.59
N LEU A 170 -12.28 2.66 4.57
CA LEU A 170 -12.24 1.27 4.12
C LEU A 170 -13.09 0.36 5.02
N LYS A 171 -13.02 0.54 6.34
CA LYS A 171 -13.89 -0.19 7.29
C LYS A 171 -15.36 0.05 7.01
N LYS A 172 -15.74 1.30 6.82
CA LYS A 172 -17.13 1.69 6.52
C LYS A 172 -17.59 1.15 5.16
N GLU A 173 -16.83 1.41 4.11
CA GLU A 173 -17.24 1.17 2.72
C GLU A 173 -17.06 -0.28 2.26
N LEU A 174 -16.28 -1.08 3.00
CA LEU A 174 -16.03 -2.50 2.73
C LEU A 174 -16.52 -3.43 3.86
N GLY A 175 -17.12 -2.89 4.93
CA GLY A 175 -17.61 -3.69 6.05
C GLY A 175 -16.50 -4.49 6.74
N LEU A 176 -15.36 -3.84 7.00
CA LEU A 176 -14.21 -4.46 7.64
C LEU A 176 -14.20 -4.20 9.14
N LEU A 177 -13.80 -5.23 9.89
CA LEU A 177 -13.50 -5.14 11.31
C LEU A 177 -11.99 -4.97 11.51
N GLU A 178 -11.56 -4.59 12.73
CA GLU A 178 -10.13 -4.47 13.05
C GLU A 178 -9.37 -5.79 12.85
N GLU A 179 -10.02 -6.94 13.11
CA GLU A 179 -9.45 -8.28 12.87
C GLU A 179 -9.22 -8.61 11.40
N ASP A 180 -9.87 -7.89 10.48
CA ASP A 180 -9.69 -8.03 9.04
C ASP A 180 -8.43 -7.28 8.55
N ILE A 181 -7.77 -6.51 9.42
CA ILE A 181 -6.71 -5.56 9.06
C ILE A 181 -5.38 -5.94 9.72
N ILE A 182 -4.30 -5.91 8.94
CA ILE A 182 -2.94 -6.14 9.43
C ILE A 182 -2.08 -4.92 9.09
N ASP A 183 -1.49 -4.33 10.12
CA ASP A 183 -0.57 -3.21 9.98
C ASP A 183 0.85 -3.71 9.65
N LEU A 184 1.35 -3.35 8.48
CA LEU A 184 2.73 -3.60 8.08
C LEU A 184 3.62 -2.42 8.46
N PRO A 185 4.77 -2.65 9.13
CA PRO A 185 5.74 -1.61 9.43
C PRO A 185 6.18 -0.85 8.15
N ALA A 186 5.92 0.46 8.12
CA ALA A 186 6.36 1.36 7.07
C ALA A 186 6.90 2.65 7.68
N LEU A 187 7.78 3.37 6.99
CA LEU A 187 8.18 4.73 7.37
C LEU A 187 8.22 5.61 6.14
N PHE A 188 7.94 6.88 6.34
CA PHE A 188 7.92 7.90 5.30
C PHE A 188 8.75 9.11 5.71
N LYS A 189 9.13 9.94 4.74
CA LYS A 189 9.61 11.31 4.94
C LYS A 189 8.79 12.23 4.06
N LEU A 190 8.60 13.47 4.48
CA LEU A 190 7.97 14.47 3.61
C LEU A 190 9.00 15.11 2.68
N ASP A 191 8.63 15.29 1.42
CA ASP A 191 9.38 16.08 0.44
C ASP A 191 9.20 17.59 0.66
N LYS A 192 9.77 18.41 -0.23
CA LYS A 192 9.69 19.87 -0.12
C LYS A 192 8.28 20.43 -0.30
N GLN A 193 7.37 19.65 -0.88
CA GLN A 193 5.97 19.97 -1.10
C GLN A 193 5.08 19.46 0.05
N GLY A 194 5.68 18.87 1.09
CA GLY A 194 4.94 18.29 2.21
C GLY A 194 4.27 16.95 1.88
N LYS A 195 4.63 16.31 0.77
CA LYS A 195 4.09 15.02 0.35
C LYS A 195 4.99 13.88 0.80
N ALA A 196 4.39 12.76 1.19
CA ALA A 196 5.11 11.61 1.72
C ALA A 196 5.79 10.79 0.62
N VAL A 197 7.04 10.42 0.86
CA VAL A 197 7.78 9.40 0.10
C VAL A 197 8.28 8.31 1.05
N PRO A 198 8.37 7.04 0.62
CA PRO A 198 8.90 5.97 1.45
C PRO A 198 10.31 6.27 1.97
N TYR A 199 10.54 6.06 3.27
CA TYR A 199 11.87 6.18 3.89
C TYR A 199 12.75 4.98 3.56
N PHE A 200 12.12 3.81 3.46
CA PHE A 200 12.68 2.56 2.97
C PHE A 200 11.60 1.85 2.10
N PRO A 201 11.98 0.87 1.26
CA PRO A 201 11.06 0.03 0.48
C PRO A 201 9.73 -0.28 1.14
N ASN A 202 8.66 0.20 0.52
CA ASN A 202 7.33 0.11 1.09
C ASN A 202 6.73 -1.26 0.86
N THR A 203 6.82 -2.11 1.88
CA THR A 203 6.46 -3.54 1.81
C THR A 203 5.00 -3.82 1.45
N VAL A 204 4.08 -2.87 1.64
CA VAL A 204 2.68 -3.02 1.23
C VAL A 204 2.50 -3.08 -0.28
N THR A 205 3.48 -2.62 -1.07
CA THR A 205 3.49 -2.66 -2.55
C THR A 205 3.89 -4.03 -3.13
N MET A 206 3.72 -5.10 -2.34
CA MET A 206 4.05 -6.47 -2.71
C MET A 206 3.24 -7.03 -3.89
N MET A 207 3.82 -7.95 -4.64
CA MET A 207 3.09 -8.76 -5.60
C MET A 207 2.40 -9.94 -4.89
N VAL A 208 1.10 -10.14 -5.16
CA VAL A 208 0.29 -11.21 -4.54
C VAL A 208 -0.07 -12.27 -5.58
N LEU A 209 0.55 -13.45 -5.50
CA LEU A 209 0.34 -14.60 -6.39
C LEU A 209 -0.24 -15.76 -5.59
N ALA A 210 -1.56 -15.75 -5.41
CA ALA A 210 -2.24 -16.66 -4.50
C ALA A 210 -1.61 -16.61 -3.09
N ARG A 211 -0.91 -17.66 -2.66
CA ARG A 211 -0.26 -17.71 -1.34
C ARG A 211 1.16 -17.14 -1.35
N ASP A 212 1.77 -16.99 -2.51
CA ASP A 212 3.14 -16.50 -2.66
C ASP A 212 3.16 -14.97 -2.74
N LEU A 213 3.94 -14.34 -1.86
CA LEU A 213 4.08 -12.89 -1.77
C LEU A 213 5.49 -12.47 -2.20
N GLY A 214 5.58 -11.67 -3.26
CA GLY A 214 6.80 -10.99 -3.67
C GLY A 214 6.89 -9.62 -3.01
N ILE A 215 7.53 -9.55 -1.85
CA ILE A 215 7.55 -8.36 -0.97
C ILE A 215 8.82 -7.55 -1.27
N PRO A 216 8.76 -6.23 -1.49
CA PRO A 216 9.96 -5.39 -1.55
C PRO A 216 10.85 -5.62 -0.33
N LYS A 217 12.13 -5.93 -0.52
CA LYS A 217 13.05 -6.09 0.62
C LYS A 217 13.21 -4.75 1.32
N PRO A 218 12.88 -4.62 2.62
CA PRO A 218 12.84 -3.32 3.29
C PRO A 218 14.23 -2.76 3.64
N PHE A 219 15.29 -3.58 3.58
CA PHE A 219 16.64 -3.23 4.04
C PHE A 219 16.65 -2.57 5.45
N GLY A 220 15.82 -3.10 6.35
CA GLY A 220 15.70 -2.62 7.72
C GLY A 220 16.89 -2.95 8.61
N PRO A 221 16.82 -2.59 9.90
CA PRO A 221 17.88 -2.88 10.86
C PRO A 221 18.20 -4.37 10.92
N VAL A 222 19.49 -4.71 10.82
CA VAL A 222 19.97 -6.10 10.92
C VAL A 222 20.58 -6.32 12.30
N ALA A 223 20.03 -7.28 13.05
CA ALA A 223 20.54 -7.72 14.35
C ALA A 223 20.53 -9.25 14.40
N GLY A 224 21.66 -9.86 14.80
CA GLY A 224 21.80 -11.32 14.81
C GLY A 224 21.67 -11.97 13.42
N GLY A 225 22.05 -11.25 12.36
CA GLY A 225 22.06 -11.76 10.98
C GLY A 225 20.74 -11.65 10.21
N GLU A 226 19.65 -11.20 10.84
CA GLU A 226 18.35 -11.07 10.17
C GLU A 226 17.80 -9.63 10.24
N CYS A 227 17.08 -9.21 9.20
CA CYS A 227 16.36 -7.96 9.18
C CYS A 227 15.11 -8.02 10.08
N CYS A 228 15.00 -7.13 11.07
CA CYS A 228 13.88 -7.17 12.01
C CYS A 228 12.52 -6.86 11.35
N LEU A 229 12.51 -6.07 10.28
CA LEU A 229 11.29 -5.79 9.49
C LEU A 229 10.83 -7.04 8.75
N GLU A 230 11.74 -7.76 8.08
CA GLU A 230 11.41 -9.01 7.39
C GLU A 230 10.85 -10.04 8.37
N ARG A 231 11.54 -10.23 9.51
CA ARG A 231 11.10 -11.13 10.59
C ARG A 231 9.69 -10.76 11.08
N ARG A 232 9.43 -9.48 11.31
CA ARG A 232 8.12 -9.01 11.76
C ARG A 232 7.03 -9.28 10.74
N ILE A 233 7.30 -9.05 9.45
CA ILE A 233 6.35 -9.29 8.37
C ILE A 233 6.05 -10.79 8.23
N ARG A 234 7.07 -11.66 8.28
CA ARG A 234 6.88 -13.12 8.30
C ARG A 234 5.97 -13.54 9.45
N ALA A 235 6.26 -13.06 10.67
CA ALA A 235 5.46 -13.36 11.85
C ALA A 235 3.99 -12.90 11.76
N LEU A 236 3.68 -11.89 10.93
CA LEU A 236 2.30 -11.44 10.70
C LEU A 236 1.59 -12.25 9.61
N LEU A 237 2.29 -12.66 8.56
CA LEU A 237 1.67 -13.19 7.34
C LEU A 237 1.78 -14.72 7.21
N GLU A 238 2.87 -15.33 7.63
CA GLU A 238 3.07 -16.78 7.53
C GLU A 238 2.04 -17.60 8.34
N PRO A 239 1.57 -17.16 9.53
CA PRO A 239 0.48 -17.83 10.24
C PRO A 239 -0.85 -17.90 9.45
N LEU A 240 -1.02 -17.07 8.42
CA LEU A 240 -2.17 -17.11 7.53
C LEU A 240 -2.02 -18.13 6.38
N GLY A 241 -0.89 -18.83 6.32
CA GLY A 241 -0.52 -19.75 5.24
C GLY A 241 0.07 -19.06 4.01
N LEU A 242 0.59 -17.84 4.18
CA LEU A 242 1.24 -17.06 3.12
C LEU A 242 2.75 -17.32 3.10
N CYS A 243 3.35 -17.32 1.92
CA CYS A 243 4.78 -17.53 1.71
C CYS A 243 5.46 -16.20 1.36
N CYS A 244 6.25 -15.66 2.30
CA CYS A 244 6.93 -14.36 2.12
C CYS A 244 8.29 -14.52 1.42
N ARG A 245 8.42 -13.97 0.20
CA ARG A 245 9.70 -13.83 -0.51
C ARG A 245 10.09 -12.36 -0.63
N PHE A 246 11.23 -11.98 -0.08
CA PHE A 246 11.72 -10.60 -0.13
C PHE A 246 12.59 -10.38 -1.37
N LEU A 247 12.21 -9.42 -2.20
CA LEU A 247 12.83 -9.14 -3.50
C LEU A 247 13.87 -8.02 -3.36
N GLU A 248 15.11 -8.31 -3.71
CA GLU A 248 16.26 -7.39 -3.56
C GLU A 248 16.36 -6.33 -4.67
N ASP A 249 15.90 -6.65 -5.87
CA ASP A 249 16.08 -5.84 -7.08
C ASP A 249 15.05 -4.69 -7.21
N VAL A 250 14.77 -4.03 -6.08
CA VAL A 250 14.05 -2.75 -6.06
C VAL A 250 15.04 -1.60 -6.22
N ALA A 251 16.36 -1.84 -6.23
CA ALA A 251 17.38 -0.80 -6.40
C ALA A 251 17.28 -0.07 -7.75
N SER A 252 16.87 -0.77 -8.82
CA SER A 252 16.61 -0.21 -10.15
C SER A 252 15.33 0.67 -10.20
N TYR A 253 14.34 0.42 -9.35
CA TYR A 253 13.07 1.16 -9.28
C TYR A 253 13.04 2.27 -8.22
N HIS A 254 13.75 2.08 -7.11
CA HIS A 254 13.79 2.99 -5.99
C HIS A 254 14.55 4.28 -6.24
N GLY A 255 15.51 4.26 -7.17
CA GLY A 255 16.14 5.49 -7.68
C GLY A 255 15.14 6.42 -8.38
N SER A 256 13.98 5.87 -8.81
CA SER A 256 12.95 6.54 -9.62
C SER A 256 11.61 6.70 -8.89
N LEU A 257 11.61 6.65 -7.54
CA LEU A 257 10.40 6.77 -6.71
C LEU A 257 9.37 5.62 -6.89
N GLY A 258 9.76 4.51 -7.51
CA GLY A 258 8.91 3.33 -7.71
C GLY A 258 9.28 2.13 -6.82
N GLU A 259 8.32 1.24 -6.60
CA GLU A 259 8.43 -0.02 -5.84
C GLU A 259 8.09 -1.24 -6.73
N VAL A 260 8.06 -2.47 -6.18
CA VAL A 260 7.77 -3.72 -6.94
C VAL A 260 6.47 -3.64 -7.76
N ARG A 261 5.37 -3.12 -7.20
CA ARG A 261 4.12 -2.90 -7.95
C ARG A 261 4.17 -1.78 -8.98
N CYS A 262 5.16 -0.89 -8.94
CA CYS A 262 5.35 0.11 -9.99
C CYS A 262 5.94 -0.51 -11.27
N GLY A 263 6.62 -1.66 -11.15
CA GLY A 263 7.23 -2.37 -12.27
C GLY A 263 6.50 -3.65 -12.70
N THR A 264 5.43 -4.06 -12.02
CA THR A 264 4.76 -5.35 -12.26
C THR A 264 3.25 -5.21 -12.35
N SER A 265 2.61 -6.07 -13.15
CA SER A 265 1.16 -6.20 -13.25
C SER A 265 0.80 -7.68 -13.39
N VAL A 266 -0.37 -8.07 -12.86
CA VAL A 266 -0.80 -9.47 -12.83
C VAL A 266 -2.18 -9.58 -13.48
N GLN A 267 -2.25 -10.31 -14.60
CA GLN A 267 -3.52 -10.74 -15.15
C GLN A 267 -4.08 -11.89 -14.32
N ARG A 268 -5.31 -11.74 -13.81
CA ARG A 268 -5.98 -12.73 -12.95
C ARG A 268 -7.15 -13.38 -13.68
N ARG A 269 -7.56 -14.55 -13.20
CA ARG A 269 -8.79 -15.19 -13.67
C ARG A 269 -9.99 -14.31 -13.30
N PRO A 270 -10.98 -14.15 -14.20
CA PRO A 270 -12.24 -13.48 -13.87
C PRO A 270 -12.98 -14.17 -12.71
N PHE A 271 -13.85 -13.42 -12.03
CA PHE A 271 -14.74 -13.99 -11.04
C PHE A 271 -15.65 -15.06 -11.66
N ALA A 272 -15.97 -16.09 -10.88
CA ALA A 272 -16.97 -17.09 -11.27
C ALA A 272 -18.39 -16.48 -11.29
N PHE A 273 -18.65 -15.53 -10.40
CA PHE A 273 -19.91 -14.77 -10.34
C PHE A 273 -20.14 -14.00 -11.65
N LYS A 274 -21.36 -14.07 -12.18
CA LYS A 274 -21.74 -13.43 -13.44
C LYS A 274 -22.21 -12.00 -13.18
N TRP A 275 -21.55 -11.01 -13.76
CA TRP A 275 -21.81 -9.60 -13.47
C TRP A 275 -23.26 -9.17 -13.74
N TRP A 276 -23.95 -9.78 -14.71
CA TRP A 276 -25.36 -9.49 -15.01
C TRP A 276 -26.35 -10.05 -13.98
N HIS A 277 -25.91 -10.85 -13.01
CA HIS A 277 -26.73 -11.25 -11.85
C HIS A 277 -26.64 -10.25 -10.70
N PHE A 278 -25.73 -9.28 -10.77
CA PHE A 278 -25.64 -8.22 -9.76
C PHE A 278 -26.74 -7.18 -10.02
N MET A 279 -27.42 -6.75 -8.94
CA MET A 279 -28.36 -5.62 -8.96
C MET A 279 -27.68 -4.40 -8.32
N PRO A 280 -27.15 -3.45 -9.12
CA PRO A 280 -26.34 -2.33 -8.63
C PRO A 280 -27.07 -1.37 -7.69
#